data_AF-A0A8S0VGK4-F1
#
_entry.id   AF-A0A8S0VGK4-F1
#
_cell.length_a   1.000
_cell.length_b   1.000
_cell.length_c   1.000
_cell.angle_alpha   90.00
_cell.angle_beta   90.00
_cell.angle_gamma   90.00
#
_symmetry.space_group_name_H-M   'P 1'
#
loop_
_entity.id
_entity.type
_entity.pdbx_description
1 polymer ?
#
loop_
_entity_poly.entity_id
_entity_poly.type
_entity_poly.pdbx_seq_one_letter_code
_entity_poly.pdbx_strand_id
1 'polypeptide(L)'
;MSKELIIQIVRKAVKLHKMTWFLVEHCGLILWLSSIVSSLCWEEYEDRKNCIFTQLPIILEVINDVTSARYIVEWLQKHALEQLSELSCHLYKLLIGDGELMEEQRTVNSVLQILRLVLKISQKRKVYQPHFTLSDEGLFQLCEAIDVCSKKKYSPCAALGLKVVLMSTPPTTVMGMDQENLSKFLSWAVRNAIQSESTKVLQPEESNYQMTAWSEKEEPEDSLVSKLLRWLTASVILRKISCKFNTDNIWEQSNINNLQFLLECHEKRFGENEVGYGCGEILAASIFYLQQLLGVNRRLLPSVVSALCLLLLSGSSSTDMEIWLGLGISLPLLLSKIRCPAEANPAWRCRGEIFPLSLI
;
A
#
# COMPACT_ATOMS: atom_id res chain seq x y z
N MET A 1 10.21 27.88 24.82
CA MET A 1 9.79 27.54 26.20
C MET A 1 8.29 27.20 26.33
N SER A 2 7.35 28.00 25.80
CA SER A 2 5.90 27.73 25.96
C SER A 2 5.38 26.45 25.24
N LYS A 3 5.72 26.24 23.96
CA LYS A 3 5.18 25.12 23.15
C LYS A 3 5.55 23.72 23.68
N GLU A 4 6.81 23.49 24.02
CA GLU A 4 7.29 22.22 24.55
C GLU A 4 6.57 21.84 25.85
N LEU A 5 6.42 22.78 26.77
CA LEU A 5 5.68 22.54 28.01
C LEU A 5 4.21 22.18 27.75
N ILE A 6 3.57 22.81 26.77
CA ILE A 6 2.19 22.47 26.38
C ILE A 6 2.12 21.04 25.84
N ILE A 7 3.02 20.64 24.95
CA ILE A 7 3.07 19.27 24.41
C ILE A 7 3.28 18.26 25.55
N GLN A 8 4.14 18.57 26.52
CA GLN A 8 4.37 17.73 27.71
C GLN A 8 3.13 17.58 28.59
N ILE A 9 2.37 18.67 28.78
CA ILE A 9 1.10 18.65 29.52
C ILE A 9 0.08 17.79 28.75
N VAL A 10 -0.03 17.97 27.44
CA VAL A 10 -0.91 17.18 26.57
C VAL A 10 -0.55 15.69 26.66
N ARG A 11 0.75 15.34 26.59
CA ARG A 11 1.22 13.96 26.79
C ARG A 11 0.72 13.35 28.10
N LYS A 12 0.76 14.09 29.21
CA LYS A 12 0.23 13.59 30.49
C LYS A 12 -1.29 13.49 30.48
N ALA A 13 -1.96 14.43 29.82
CA ALA A 13 -3.42 14.48 29.73
C ALA A 13 -4.01 13.31 28.93
N VAL A 14 -3.39 12.93 27.80
CA VAL A 14 -3.89 11.83 26.95
C VAL A 14 -3.78 10.43 27.59
N LYS A 15 -3.11 10.31 28.74
CA LYS A 15 -3.12 9.08 29.55
C LYS A 15 -4.42 8.88 30.32
N LEU A 16 -5.26 9.91 30.42
CA LEU A 16 -6.56 9.85 31.09
C LEU A 16 -7.68 9.79 30.06
N HIS A 17 -8.34 8.63 29.92
CA HIS A 17 -9.35 8.36 28.88
C HIS A 17 -10.40 9.47 28.66
N LYS A 18 -10.95 10.04 29.74
CA LYS A 18 -11.95 11.14 29.66
C LYS A 18 -11.35 12.42 29.06
N MET A 19 -10.12 12.72 29.44
CA MET A 19 -9.40 13.89 28.95
C MET A 19 -8.99 13.70 27.49
N THR A 20 -8.50 12.50 27.12
CA THR A 20 -8.19 12.14 25.74
C THR A 20 -9.41 12.35 24.83
N TRP A 21 -10.58 11.84 25.26
CA TRP A 21 -11.82 12.03 24.52
C TRP A 21 -12.18 13.50 24.34
N PHE A 22 -12.18 14.28 25.43
CA PHE A 22 -12.50 15.70 25.39
C PHE A 22 -11.55 16.49 24.47
N LEU A 23 -10.25 16.21 24.54
CA LEU A 23 -9.24 16.87 23.71
C LEU A 23 -9.42 16.56 22.22
N VAL A 24 -9.75 15.31 21.87
CA VAL A 24 -9.95 14.90 20.48
C VAL A 24 -11.26 15.47 19.92
N GLU A 25 -12.37 15.30 20.64
CA GLU A 25 -13.70 15.69 20.14
C GLU A 25 -13.94 17.20 20.19
N HIS A 26 -13.54 17.88 21.27
CA HIS A 26 -13.91 19.27 21.50
C HIS A 26 -12.76 20.27 21.33
N CYS A 27 -11.50 19.84 21.50
CA CYS A 27 -10.35 20.76 21.43
C CYS A 27 -9.56 20.66 20.12
N GLY A 28 -9.94 19.79 19.19
CA GLY A 28 -9.24 19.66 17.91
C GLY A 28 -7.79 19.20 18.05
N LEU A 29 -7.49 18.32 19.01
CA LEU A 29 -6.13 17.87 19.32
C LEU A 29 -5.37 17.38 18.07
N ILE A 30 -6.01 16.61 17.19
CA ILE A 30 -5.37 16.06 15.99
C ILE A 30 -4.97 17.17 15.02
N LEU A 31 -5.82 18.18 14.81
CA LEU A 31 -5.50 19.35 13.98
C LEU A 31 -4.37 20.18 14.58
N TRP A 32 -4.38 20.36 15.91
CA TRP A 32 -3.31 21.07 16.60
C TRP A 32 -1.96 20.35 16.45
N LEU A 33 -1.93 19.03 16.62
CA LEU A 33 -0.73 18.22 16.37
C LEU A 33 -0.32 18.28 14.88
N SER A 34 -1.28 18.22 13.95
CA SER A 34 -1.02 18.39 12.50
C SER A 34 -0.32 19.71 12.21
N SER A 35 -0.79 20.81 12.81
CA SER A 35 -0.19 22.14 12.65
C SER A 35 1.25 22.19 13.18
N ILE A 36 1.56 21.51 14.29
CA ILE A 36 2.93 21.46 14.82
C ILE A 36 3.82 20.63 13.88
N VAL A 37 3.36 19.47 13.41
CA VAL A 37 4.13 18.66 12.46
C VAL A 37 4.34 19.43 11.16
N SER A 38 3.34 20.16 10.68
CA SER A 38 3.48 21.02 9.51
C SER A 38 4.53 22.11 9.72
N SER A 39 4.60 22.75 10.90
CA SER A 39 5.62 23.79 11.13
C SER A 39 7.03 23.23 11.13
N LEU A 40 7.23 21.98 11.56
CA LEU A 40 8.52 21.29 11.47
C LEU A 40 9.02 21.13 10.02
N CYS A 41 8.13 21.16 9.02
CA CYS A 41 8.54 21.12 7.61
C CYS A 41 9.12 22.45 7.09
N TRP A 42 8.88 23.58 7.76
CA TRP A 42 9.16 24.93 7.23
C TRP A 42 10.14 25.77 8.07
N GLU A 43 10.64 25.28 9.20
CA GLU A 43 11.55 26.02 10.09
C GLU A 43 13.01 26.08 9.56
N GLU A 44 13.76 27.11 10.01
CA GLU A 44 15.20 27.27 9.72
C GLU A 44 16.00 26.05 10.17
N TYR A 45 17.00 25.64 9.39
CA TYR A 45 17.62 24.30 9.46
C TYR A 45 18.18 23.90 10.84
N GLU A 46 18.81 24.81 11.58
CA GLU A 46 19.37 24.50 12.92
C GLU A 46 18.29 24.36 14.00
N ASP A 47 17.30 25.26 14.03
CA ASP A 47 16.19 25.21 14.99
C ASP A 47 15.24 24.04 14.69
N ARG A 48 15.05 23.74 13.39
CA ARG A 48 14.26 22.61 12.90
C ARG A 48 14.78 21.28 13.42
N LYS A 49 16.09 21.02 13.37
CA LYS A 49 16.68 19.76 13.85
C LYS A 49 16.40 19.52 15.33
N ASN A 50 16.70 20.53 16.15
CA ASN A 50 16.47 20.45 17.59
C ASN A 50 14.99 20.19 17.88
N CYS A 51 14.07 20.82 17.15
CA CYS A 51 12.64 20.59 17.30
C CYS A 51 12.20 19.19 16.84
N ILE A 52 12.75 18.66 15.75
CA ILE A 52 12.45 17.30 15.28
C ILE A 52 12.87 16.26 16.32
N PHE A 53 14.09 16.31 16.83
CA PHE A 53 14.58 15.31 17.79
C PHE A 53 13.95 15.44 19.19
N THR A 54 13.40 16.60 19.54
CA THR A 54 12.78 16.81 20.85
C THR A 54 11.26 16.66 20.83
N GLN A 55 10.56 17.35 19.91
CA GLN A 55 9.10 17.46 19.91
C GLN A 55 8.43 16.29 19.18
N LEU A 56 8.98 15.84 18.05
CA LEU A 56 8.34 14.83 17.22
C LEU A 56 8.14 13.50 17.95
N PRO A 57 9.12 12.93 18.68
CA PRO A 57 8.90 11.71 19.44
C PRO A 57 7.75 11.82 20.44
N ILE A 58 7.58 12.99 21.07
CA ILE A 58 6.49 13.25 22.02
C ILE A 58 5.14 13.32 21.29
N ILE A 59 5.09 13.99 20.14
CA ILE A 59 3.90 14.07 19.30
C ILE A 59 3.48 12.66 18.85
N LEU A 60 4.43 11.83 18.42
CA LEU A 60 4.18 10.46 18.00
C LEU A 60 3.69 9.59 19.18
N GLU A 61 4.24 9.77 20.39
CA GLU A 61 3.75 9.14 21.63
C GLU A 61 2.30 9.53 21.90
N VAL A 62 1.98 10.82 21.83
CA VAL A 62 0.61 11.35 22.04
C VAL A 62 -0.37 10.75 21.03
N ILE A 63 -0.01 10.70 19.75
CA ILE A 63 -0.86 10.13 18.69
C ILE A 63 -1.09 8.64 18.95
N ASN A 64 -0.04 7.91 19.33
CA ASN A 64 -0.14 6.49 19.66
C ASN A 64 -1.08 6.26 20.86
N ASP A 65 -0.95 7.05 21.92
CA ASP A 65 -1.83 6.98 23.10
C ASP A 65 -3.29 7.26 22.72
N VAL A 66 -3.54 8.31 21.92
CA VAL A 66 -4.87 8.66 21.43
C VAL A 66 -5.49 7.54 20.57
N THR A 67 -4.69 6.97 19.67
CA THR A 67 -5.15 5.97 18.69
C THR A 67 -5.18 4.55 19.24
N SER A 68 -4.61 4.32 20.43
CA SER A 68 -4.74 3.05 21.15
C SER A 68 -6.18 2.76 21.60
N ALA A 69 -6.98 3.80 21.80
CA ALA A 69 -8.34 3.70 22.27
C ALA A 69 -9.32 3.41 21.12
N ARG A 70 -9.93 2.22 21.13
CA ARG A 70 -10.88 1.78 20.09
C ARG A 70 -12.01 2.77 19.82
N TYR A 71 -12.64 3.29 20.88
CA TYR A 71 -13.76 4.22 20.75
C TYR A 71 -13.36 5.55 20.09
N ILE A 72 -12.11 6.00 20.30
CA ILE A 72 -11.57 7.20 19.64
C ILE A 72 -11.38 6.91 18.15
N VAL A 73 -10.79 5.77 17.80
CA VAL A 73 -10.57 5.39 16.41
C VAL A 73 -11.89 5.21 15.65
N GLU A 74 -12.91 4.60 16.26
CA GLU A 74 -14.25 4.50 15.67
C GLU A 74 -14.90 5.88 15.44
N TRP A 75 -14.73 6.80 16.39
CA TRP A 75 -15.19 8.18 16.23
C TRP A 75 -14.43 8.90 15.11
N LEU A 76 -13.10 8.81 15.08
CA LEU A 76 -12.25 9.38 14.03
C LEU A 76 -12.65 8.85 12.64
N GLN A 77 -12.86 7.54 12.52
CA GLN A 77 -13.31 6.91 11.27
C GLN A 77 -14.58 7.58 10.72
N LYS A 78 -15.54 7.87 11.61
CA LYS A 78 -16.87 8.38 11.25
C LYS A 78 -16.90 9.90 11.08
N HIS A 79 -16.12 10.65 11.85
CA HIS A 79 -16.31 12.09 12.02
C HIS A 79 -15.09 12.95 11.68
N ALA A 80 -13.86 12.42 11.70
CA ALA A 80 -12.65 13.25 11.62
C ALA A 80 -11.44 12.54 11.00
N LEU A 81 -11.63 11.65 10.03
CA LEU A 81 -10.50 11.03 9.31
C LEU A 81 -9.71 12.06 8.53
N GLU A 82 -10.37 13.14 8.09
CA GLU A 82 -9.77 14.23 7.35
C GLU A 82 -8.62 14.85 8.15
N GLN A 83 -8.83 15.06 9.46
CA GLN A 83 -7.80 15.57 10.37
C GLN A 83 -6.64 14.58 10.51
N LEU A 84 -6.95 13.29 10.65
CA LEU A 84 -5.95 12.23 10.76
C LEU A 84 -5.16 12.06 9.45
N SER A 85 -5.83 12.24 8.31
CA SER A 85 -5.23 12.17 6.97
C SER A 85 -4.30 13.35 6.72
N GLU A 86 -4.66 14.55 7.17
CA GLU A 86 -3.83 15.73 7.09
C GLU A 86 -2.54 15.57 7.91
N LEU A 87 -2.68 15.13 9.16
CA LEU A 87 -1.55 14.80 10.02
C LEU A 87 -0.65 13.74 9.36
N SER A 88 -1.23 12.69 8.80
CA SER A 88 -0.50 11.63 8.10
C SER A 88 0.26 12.15 6.86
N CYS A 89 -0.31 13.13 6.15
CA CYS A 89 0.32 13.79 5.01
C CYS A 89 1.54 14.61 5.45
N HIS A 90 1.44 15.35 6.55
CA HIS A 90 2.58 16.09 7.12
C HIS A 90 3.69 15.15 7.59
N LEU A 91 3.34 14.05 8.27
CA LEU A 91 4.32 13.04 8.69
C LEU A 91 4.99 12.34 7.50
N TYR A 92 4.23 12.04 6.44
CA TYR A 92 4.75 11.49 5.19
C TYR A 92 5.75 12.45 4.52
N LYS A 93 5.40 13.74 4.43
CA LYS A 93 6.31 14.76 3.88
C LYS A 93 7.60 14.89 4.69
N LEU A 94 7.49 14.82 6.02
CA LEU A 94 8.64 14.86 6.91
C LEU A 94 9.53 13.62 6.70
N LEU A 95 8.93 12.44 6.51
CA LEU A 95 9.64 11.19 6.24
C LEU A 95 10.45 11.27 4.94
N ILE A 96 9.92 11.88 3.88
CA ILE A 96 10.62 11.94 2.58
C ILE A 96 11.58 13.14 2.49
N GLY A 97 11.23 14.26 3.11
CA GLY A 97 11.99 15.50 3.03
C GLY A 97 13.14 15.62 4.02
N ASP A 98 13.28 14.70 4.97
CA ASP A 98 14.27 14.79 6.05
C ASP A 98 15.16 13.55 6.15
N GLY A 99 16.36 13.64 5.56
CA GLY A 99 17.35 12.56 5.61
C GLY A 99 17.87 12.24 7.01
N GLU A 100 17.75 13.15 7.98
CA GLU A 100 18.26 12.94 9.35
C GLU A 100 17.24 12.19 10.21
N LEU A 101 15.94 12.40 9.95
CA LEU A 101 14.88 11.55 10.52
C LEU A 101 15.07 10.07 10.15
N MET A 102 15.69 9.79 9.00
CA MET A 102 16.01 8.44 8.54
C MET A 102 17.07 7.74 9.41
N GLU A 103 17.83 8.48 10.23
CA GLU A 103 18.79 7.88 11.17
C GLU A 103 18.10 7.33 12.43
N GLU A 104 16.96 7.92 12.84
CA GLU A 104 16.24 7.52 14.04
C GLU A 104 15.14 6.49 13.73
N GLN A 105 15.54 5.22 13.75
CA GLN A 105 14.70 4.08 13.38
C GLN A 105 13.36 3.99 14.15
N ARG A 106 13.33 4.42 15.42
CA ARG A 106 12.13 4.43 16.27
C ARG A 106 11.09 5.45 15.78
N THR A 107 11.55 6.62 15.38
CA THR A 107 10.71 7.72 14.88
C THR A 107 10.10 7.34 13.53
N VAL A 108 10.92 6.80 12.60
CA VAL A 108 10.46 6.25 11.32
C VAL A 108 9.39 5.17 11.52
N ASN A 109 9.64 4.21 12.42
CA ASN A 109 8.66 3.17 12.72
C ASN A 109 7.32 3.74 13.21
N SER A 110 7.37 4.74 14.09
CA SER A 110 6.17 5.36 14.65
C SER A 110 5.38 6.12 13.57
N VAL A 111 6.07 6.82 12.67
CA VAL A 111 5.45 7.45 11.48
C VAL A 111 4.78 6.39 10.60
N LEU A 112 5.49 5.31 10.24
CA LEU A 112 4.94 4.24 9.41
C LEU A 112 3.73 3.55 10.07
N GLN A 113 3.72 3.40 11.40
CA GLN A 113 2.58 2.86 12.14
C GLN A 113 1.35 3.77 12.05
N ILE A 114 1.55 5.09 12.14
CA ILE A 114 0.46 6.05 11.97
C ILE A 114 -0.07 6.00 10.54
N LEU A 115 0.81 6.01 9.53
CA LEU A 115 0.39 5.87 8.11
C LEU A 115 -0.43 4.59 7.90
N ARG A 116 0.06 3.46 8.44
CA ARG A 116 -0.65 2.17 8.40
C ARG A 116 -2.02 2.25 9.04
N LEU A 117 -2.11 2.89 10.21
CA LEU A 117 -3.36 3.07 10.94
C LEU A 117 -4.35 3.90 10.12
N VAL A 118 -3.93 5.04 9.57
CA VAL A 118 -4.80 5.92 8.76
C VAL A 118 -5.35 5.17 7.54
N LEU A 119 -4.48 4.44 6.82
CA LEU A 119 -4.90 3.61 5.68
C LEU A 119 -5.90 2.54 6.12
N LYS A 120 -5.66 1.85 7.25
CA LYS A 120 -6.57 0.83 7.78
C LYS A 120 -7.94 1.41 8.16
N ILE A 121 -7.97 2.57 8.82
CA ILE A 121 -9.22 3.25 9.19
C ILE A 121 -9.97 3.71 7.93
N SER A 122 -9.23 4.29 6.99
CA SER A 122 -9.74 4.73 5.69
C SER A 122 -10.46 3.60 4.94
N GLN A 123 -9.85 2.41 4.86
CA GLN A 123 -10.39 1.25 4.16
C GLN A 123 -11.71 0.71 4.76
N LYS A 124 -12.02 1.02 6.02
CA LYS A 124 -13.26 0.60 6.68
C LYS A 124 -14.43 1.56 6.44
N ARG A 125 -14.21 2.68 5.75
CA ARG A 125 -15.27 3.63 5.39
C ARG A 125 -16.22 3.04 4.36
N LYS A 126 -17.42 3.62 4.26
CA LYS A 126 -18.41 3.24 3.24
C LYS A 126 -17.88 3.62 1.85
N VAL A 127 -18.24 2.85 0.84
CA VAL A 127 -17.87 3.00 -0.59
C VAL A 127 -18.01 4.43 -1.14
N TYR A 128 -18.98 5.21 -0.65
CA TYR A 128 -19.25 6.57 -1.13
C TYR A 128 -18.46 7.67 -0.41
N GLN A 129 -17.62 7.31 0.58
CA GLN A 129 -16.76 8.25 1.28
C GLN A 129 -15.36 8.20 0.67
N PRO A 130 -14.66 9.34 0.55
CA PRO A 130 -13.30 9.36 0.05
C PRO A 130 -12.38 8.56 0.98
N HIS A 131 -11.61 7.66 0.36
CA HIS A 131 -10.57 6.90 1.03
C HIS A 131 -9.23 7.64 0.89
N PHE A 132 -8.48 7.72 1.98
CA PHE A 132 -7.08 8.10 1.95
C PHE A 132 -6.25 7.00 1.27
N THR A 133 -5.49 7.38 0.25
CA THR A 133 -4.56 6.52 -0.51
C THR A 133 -3.31 7.33 -0.85
N LEU A 134 -2.17 6.67 -0.97
CA LEU A 134 -0.96 7.28 -1.53
C LEU A 134 -1.07 7.33 -3.06
N SER A 135 -0.50 8.37 -3.67
CA SER A 135 -0.32 8.41 -5.12
C SER A 135 0.75 7.42 -5.57
N ASP A 136 0.75 7.06 -6.84
CA ASP A 136 1.76 6.16 -7.42
C ASP A 136 3.18 6.69 -7.15
N GLU A 137 3.43 7.96 -7.48
CA GLU A 137 4.69 8.66 -7.16
C GLU A 137 5.03 8.59 -5.65
N GLY A 138 4.01 8.77 -4.80
CA GLY A 138 4.24 8.78 -3.36
C GLY A 138 4.59 7.40 -2.79
N LEU A 139 4.12 6.32 -3.41
CA LEU A 139 4.53 4.97 -3.05
C LEU A 139 6.01 4.74 -3.34
N PHE A 140 6.51 5.26 -4.46
CA PHE A 140 7.91 5.11 -4.85
C PHE A 140 8.84 5.91 -3.95
N GLN A 141 8.52 7.19 -3.71
CA GLN A 141 9.28 8.03 -2.78
C GLN A 141 9.35 7.41 -1.37
N LEU A 142 8.24 6.83 -0.91
CA LEU A 142 8.20 6.11 0.36
C LEU A 142 9.17 4.92 0.35
N CYS A 143 9.17 4.10 -0.70
CA CYS A 143 10.07 2.95 -0.82
C CYS A 143 11.54 3.36 -0.81
N GLU A 144 11.90 4.41 -1.54
CA GLU A 144 13.26 4.94 -1.58
C GLU A 144 13.72 5.46 -0.21
N ALA A 145 12.88 6.27 0.46
CA ALA A 145 13.17 6.78 1.81
C ALA A 145 13.40 5.64 2.81
N ILE A 146 12.59 4.57 2.74
CA ILE A 146 12.74 3.42 3.64
C ILE A 146 13.97 2.57 3.29
N ASP A 147 14.31 2.39 2.01
CA ASP A 147 15.53 1.67 1.63
C ASP A 147 16.78 2.38 2.18
N VAL A 148 16.80 3.72 2.12
CA VAL A 148 17.85 4.56 2.75
C VAL A 148 17.90 4.33 4.27
N CYS A 149 16.76 4.40 4.98
CA CYS A 149 16.70 4.11 6.43
C CYS A 149 17.27 2.73 6.78
N SER A 150 17.01 1.74 5.92
CA SER A 150 17.39 0.35 6.18
C SER A 150 18.88 0.08 5.98
N LYS A 151 19.68 1.07 5.54
CA LYS A 151 21.10 0.92 5.15
C LYS A 151 21.31 -0.28 4.20
N LYS A 152 20.32 -0.56 3.34
CA LYS A 152 20.26 -1.73 2.44
C LYS A 152 20.33 -3.10 3.14
N LYS A 153 20.09 -3.15 4.45
CA LYS A 153 20.00 -4.37 5.27
C LYS A 153 18.57 -4.56 5.76
N TYR A 154 18.28 -5.73 6.31
CA TYR A 154 17.01 -5.95 6.97
C TYR A 154 16.79 -4.95 8.09
N SER A 155 15.60 -4.37 8.12
CA SER A 155 15.19 -3.50 9.20
C SER A 155 13.70 -3.71 9.46
N PRO A 156 13.24 -3.70 10.72
CA PRO A 156 11.80 -3.74 11.03
C PRO A 156 11.02 -2.62 10.32
N CYS A 157 11.67 -1.47 10.06
CA CYS A 157 11.11 -0.38 9.27
C CYS A 157 10.80 -0.80 7.84
N ALA A 158 11.66 -1.60 7.20
CA ALA A 158 11.45 -2.02 5.83
C ALA A 158 10.25 -2.96 5.68
N ALA A 159 10.04 -3.86 6.64
CA ALA A 159 8.85 -4.71 6.68
C ALA A 159 7.57 -3.91 6.95
N LEU A 160 7.61 -2.93 7.87
CA LEU A 160 6.49 -2.02 8.15
C LEU A 160 6.17 -1.11 6.96
N GLY A 161 7.21 -0.61 6.31
CA GLY A 161 7.12 0.21 5.11
C GLY A 161 6.46 -0.54 3.96
N LEU A 162 6.89 -1.78 3.71
CA LEU A 162 6.24 -2.64 2.73
C LEU A 162 4.77 -2.89 3.07
N LYS A 163 4.41 -3.07 4.35
CA LYS A 163 2.99 -3.18 4.77
C LYS A 163 2.19 -1.92 4.41
N VAL A 164 2.76 -0.72 4.60
CA VAL A 164 2.10 0.55 4.23
C VAL A 164 1.88 0.63 2.72
N VAL A 165 2.89 0.27 1.92
CA VAL A 165 2.81 0.23 0.46
C VAL A 165 1.71 -0.73 -0.01
N LEU A 166 1.69 -1.95 0.54
CA LEU A 166 0.71 -2.99 0.17
C LEU A 166 -0.72 -2.68 0.63
N MET A 167 -0.91 -1.78 1.59
CA MET A 167 -2.25 -1.28 1.98
C MET A 167 -2.77 -0.20 1.03
N SER A 168 -1.93 0.36 0.17
CA SER A 168 -2.39 1.32 -0.83
C SER A 168 -2.96 0.61 -2.04
N THR A 169 -3.81 1.31 -2.79
CA THR A 169 -4.38 0.80 -4.04
C THR A 169 -3.26 0.36 -4.98
N PRO A 170 -3.34 -0.84 -5.57
CA PRO A 170 -2.34 -1.29 -6.52
C PRO A 170 -2.21 -0.32 -7.70
N PRO A 171 -1.01 0.24 -7.96
CA PRO A 171 -0.83 1.28 -8.96
C PRO A 171 -1.07 0.72 -10.36
N THR A 172 -1.81 1.45 -11.19
CA THR A 172 -2.02 1.10 -12.60
C THR A 172 -0.84 1.51 -13.49
N THR A 173 0.05 2.36 -12.97
CA THR A 173 1.21 2.92 -13.68
C THR A 173 2.50 2.13 -13.46
N VAL A 174 2.50 1.00 -12.72
CA VAL A 174 3.71 0.19 -12.46
C VAL A 174 4.46 -0.19 -13.74
N MET A 175 3.72 -0.39 -14.83
CA MET A 175 4.26 -0.71 -16.16
C MET A 175 4.66 0.51 -17.00
N GLY A 176 4.39 1.73 -16.54
CA GLY A 176 4.82 3.00 -17.15
C GLY A 176 6.05 3.61 -16.48
N MET A 177 6.60 2.94 -15.46
CA MET A 177 7.87 3.30 -14.86
C MET A 177 9.03 2.99 -15.79
N ASP A 178 10.15 3.68 -15.59
CA ASP A 178 11.41 3.22 -16.16
C ASP A 178 11.79 1.84 -15.59
N GLN A 179 12.44 1.05 -16.44
CA GLN A 179 12.80 -0.32 -16.16
C GLN A 179 13.70 -0.45 -14.91
N GLU A 180 14.57 0.54 -14.68
CA GLU A 180 15.52 0.53 -13.58
C GLU A 180 14.80 0.73 -12.24
N ASN A 181 13.91 1.71 -12.14
CA ASN A 181 13.15 2.00 -10.93
C ASN A 181 12.16 0.88 -10.61
N LEU A 182 11.52 0.30 -11.63
CA LEU A 182 10.69 -0.88 -11.45
C LEU A 182 11.49 -2.07 -10.89
N SER A 183 12.67 -2.33 -11.46
CA SER A 183 13.56 -3.39 -11.00
C SER A 183 14.04 -3.16 -9.56
N LYS A 184 14.44 -1.92 -9.21
CA LYS A 184 14.82 -1.52 -7.85
C LYS A 184 13.68 -1.75 -6.86
N PHE A 185 12.49 -1.26 -7.18
CA PHE A 185 11.30 -1.41 -6.35
C PHE A 185 10.96 -2.88 -6.11
N LEU A 186 10.87 -3.68 -7.19
CA LEU A 186 10.52 -5.10 -7.07
C LEU A 186 11.58 -5.87 -6.29
N SER A 187 12.86 -5.62 -6.55
CA SER A 187 13.96 -6.23 -5.80
C SER A 187 13.87 -5.90 -4.30
N TRP A 188 13.60 -4.64 -3.97
CA TRP A 188 13.40 -4.20 -2.59
C TRP A 188 12.17 -4.88 -1.95
N ALA A 189 11.03 -4.88 -2.62
CA ALA A 189 9.77 -5.43 -2.10
C ALA A 189 9.85 -6.94 -1.87
N VAL A 190 10.38 -7.68 -2.85
CA VAL A 190 10.57 -9.13 -2.78
C VAL A 190 11.54 -9.50 -1.65
N ARG A 191 12.70 -8.82 -1.57
CA ARG A 191 13.69 -9.04 -0.51
C ARG A 191 13.07 -8.85 0.87
N ASN A 192 12.36 -7.75 1.09
CA ASN A 192 11.76 -7.45 2.39
C ASN A 192 10.58 -8.38 2.73
N ALA A 193 9.79 -8.80 1.75
CA ALA A 193 8.72 -9.77 1.93
C ALA A 193 9.25 -11.13 2.43
N ILE A 194 10.26 -11.68 1.73
CA ILE A 194 10.90 -12.95 2.09
C ILE A 194 11.55 -12.85 3.47
N GLN A 195 12.28 -11.76 3.71
CA GLN A 195 13.03 -11.61 4.95
C GLN A 195 12.12 -11.47 6.17
N SER A 196 10.98 -10.77 6.03
CA SER A 196 9.98 -10.69 7.09
C SER A 196 9.42 -12.06 7.46
N GLU A 197 9.30 -13.00 6.52
CA GLU A 197 8.85 -14.36 6.80
C GLU A 197 9.92 -15.17 7.54
N SER A 198 11.19 -15.04 7.11
CA SER A 198 12.31 -15.70 7.79
C SER A 198 12.48 -15.25 9.26
N THR A 199 12.24 -13.98 9.56
CA THR A 199 12.38 -13.45 10.92
C THR A 199 11.22 -13.89 11.82
N LYS A 200 10.00 -14.01 11.29
CA LYS A 200 8.85 -14.59 12.02
C LYS A 200 9.12 -16.04 12.48
N VAL A 201 9.95 -16.79 11.76
CA VAL A 201 10.33 -18.17 12.11
C VAL A 201 11.41 -18.21 13.20
N LEU A 202 12.24 -17.17 13.32
CA LEU A 202 13.38 -17.11 14.26
C LEU A 202 13.06 -16.42 15.59
N GLN A 203 11.97 -15.65 15.68
CA GLN A 203 11.50 -15.07 16.93
C GLN A 203 10.03 -15.44 17.17
N PRO A 204 9.73 -16.37 18.09
CA PRO A 204 8.37 -16.48 18.61
C PRO A 204 8.09 -15.20 19.41
N GLU A 205 7.02 -14.51 19.02
CA GLU A 205 6.41 -13.32 19.62
C GLU A 205 6.92 -12.88 21.01
N GLU A 206 8.10 -12.26 21.06
CA GLU A 206 8.56 -11.55 22.26
C GLU A 206 8.35 -10.04 22.07
N SER A 207 7.30 -9.56 22.74
CA SER A 207 7.05 -8.15 23.11
C SER A 207 6.64 -7.16 22.01
N ASN A 208 5.33 -7.00 21.84
CA ASN A 208 4.71 -5.73 21.42
C ASN A 208 3.44 -5.50 22.25
N TYR A 209 3.60 -5.21 23.55
CA TYR A 209 2.50 -4.88 24.47
C TYR A 209 1.89 -3.49 24.26
N GLN A 210 2.12 -2.83 23.13
CA GLN A 210 1.63 -1.47 22.88
C GLN A 210 1.11 -1.29 21.44
N MET A 211 0.20 -2.18 20.99
CA MET A 211 -0.84 -1.88 20.00
C MET A 211 -1.83 -3.07 19.84
N THR A 212 -2.13 -3.82 20.90
CA THR A 212 -2.95 -5.06 20.81
C THR A 212 -4.44 -4.86 21.14
N ALA A 213 -4.93 -3.61 21.21
CA ALA A 213 -6.34 -3.33 21.52
C ALA A 213 -7.30 -3.39 20.30
N TRP A 214 -6.79 -3.68 19.09
CA TRP A 214 -7.62 -3.94 17.90
C TRP A 214 -7.30 -5.29 17.28
N SER A 215 -7.43 -6.36 18.07
CA SER A 215 -7.54 -7.73 17.54
C SER A 215 -9.00 -8.16 17.59
N GLU A 216 -9.76 -7.78 16.57
CA GLU A 216 -10.98 -8.52 16.22
C GLU A 216 -10.53 -9.64 15.29
N LYS A 217 -10.73 -10.90 15.70
CA LYS A 217 -10.56 -12.14 14.91
C LYS A 217 -9.75 -11.91 13.63
N GLU A 218 -8.44 -11.71 13.78
CA GLU A 218 -7.56 -11.73 12.61
C GLU A 218 -7.66 -13.16 12.06
N GLU A 219 -8.30 -13.31 10.90
CA GLU A 219 -8.06 -14.46 10.02
C GLU A 219 -6.53 -14.60 9.85
N PRO A 220 -6.02 -15.84 9.68
CA PRO A 220 -4.58 -16.09 9.69
C PRO A 220 -3.88 -15.08 8.76
N GLU A 221 -2.97 -14.26 9.32
CA GLU A 221 -2.30 -13.20 8.56
C GLU A 221 -1.68 -13.80 7.29
N ASP A 222 -2.28 -13.48 6.13
CA ASP A 222 -1.66 -13.76 4.84
C ASP A 222 -0.23 -13.22 4.86
N SER A 223 0.70 -14.06 4.40
CA SER A 223 2.14 -13.78 4.41
C SER A 223 2.45 -12.53 3.58
N LEU A 224 3.55 -11.82 3.88
CA LEU A 224 3.87 -10.62 3.09
C LEU A 224 4.15 -10.95 1.63
N VAL A 225 4.72 -12.12 1.34
CA VAL A 225 4.92 -12.61 -0.03
C VAL A 225 3.57 -12.79 -0.74
N SER A 226 2.57 -13.38 -0.06
CA SER A 226 1.23 -13.55 -0.62
C SER A 226 0.50 -12.23 -0.88
N LYS A 227 0.64 -11.24 0.02
CA LYS A 227 0.08 -9.90 -0.16
C LYS A 227 0.76 -9.16 -1.30
N LEU A 228 2.08 -9.26 -1.41
CA LEU A 228 2.85 -8.66 -2.51
C LEU A 228 2.44 -9.27 -3.86
N LEU A 229 2.31 -10.60 -3.93
CA LEU A 229 1.85 -11.28 -5.15
C LEU A 229 0.44 -10.83 -5.56
N ARG A 230 -0.49 -10.76 -4.62
CA ARG A 230 -1.85 -10.28 -4.87
C ARG A 230 -1.85 -8.81 -5.32
N TRP A 231 -1.04 -7.98 -4.70
CA TRP A 231 -0.91 -6.57 -5.04
C TRP A 231 -0.35 -6.38 -6.47
N LEU A 232 0.71 -7.09 -6.84
CA LEU A 232 1.30 -7.01 -8.19
C LEU A 232 0.35 -7.54 -9.27
N THR A 233 -0.31 -8.67 -9.03
CA THR A 233 -1.28 -9.22 -9.98
C THR A 233 -2.47 -8.28 -10.17
N ALA A 234 -2.95 -7.65 -9.09
CA ALA A 234 -3.98 -6.62 -9.17
C ALA A 234 -3.54 -5.40 -9.99
N SER A 235 -2.31 -4.88 -9.80
CA SER A 235 -1.78 -3.77 -10.60
C SER A 235 -1.83 -4.05 -12.10
N VAL A 236 -1.44 -5.25 -12.52
CA VAL A 236 -1.45 -5.67 -13.94
C VAL A 236 -2.87 -5.72 -14.50
N ILE A 237 -3.79 -6.35 -13.78
CA ILE A 237 -5.18 -6.52 -14.20
C ILE A 237 -5.87 -5.14 -14.27
N LEU A 238 -5.68 -4.31 -13.24
CA LEU A 238 -6.28 -2.98 -13.17
C LEU A 238 -5.77 -2.05 -14.26
N ARG A 239 -4.48 -2.14 -14.63
CA ARG A 239 -3.94 -1.37 -15.76
C ARG A 239 -4.68 -1.71 -17.04
N LYS A 240 -4.82 -3.00 -17.36
CA LYS A 240 -5.49 -3.44 -18.59
C LYS A 240 -6.95 -2.99 -18.65
N ILE A 241 -7.62 -3.06 -17.51
CA ILE A 241 -8.99 -2.53 -17.38
C ILE A 241 -9.02 -1.01 -17.60
N SER A 242 -8.09 -0.26 -17.01
CA SER A 242 -8.01 1.20 -17.16
C SER A 242 -7.77 1.63 -18.60
N CYS A 243 -6.92 0.91 -19.35
CA CYS A 243 -6.69 1.17 -20.77
C CYS A 243 -7.99 1.04 -21.59
N LYS A 244 -8.87 0.10 -21.22
CA LYS A 244 -10.16 -0.14 -21.88
C LYS A 244 -11.18 0.97 -21.62
N PHE A 245 -11.16 1.58 -20.42
CA PHE A 245 -12.08 2.68 -20.06
C PHE A 245 -11.70 4.03 -20.65
N ASN A 246 -10.44 4.25 -21.02
CA ASN A 246 -9.98 5.50 -21.64
C ASN A 246 -10.30 5.60 -23.14
N THR A 247 -10.71 4.50 -23.77
CA THR A 247 -11.17 4.49 -25.16
C THR A 247 -12.68 4.61 -25.17
N ASP A 248 -13.19 5.79 -25.53
CA ASP A 248 -14.62 6.15 -25.59
C ASP A 248 -15.53 4.99 -26.01
N ASN A 249 -16.36 4.53 -25.07
CA ASN A 249 -17.78 4.24 -25.25
C ASN A 249 -18.40 3.93 -23.88
N ILE A 250 -19.57 4.53 -23.64
CA ILE A 250 -20.43 4.28 -22.48
C ILE A 250 -20.70 2.78 -22.41
N TRP A 251 -20.18 2.13 -21.38
CA TRP A 251 -20.37 0.70 -21.21
C TRP A 251 -21.61 0.43 -20.35
N GLU A 252 -22.65 -0.12 -20.97
CA GLU A 252 -23.64 -0.96 -20.31
C GLU A 252 -22.95 -2.21 -19.75
N GLN A 253 -22.41 -2.14 -18.53
CA GLN A 253 -22.30 -3.23 -17.55
C GLN A 253 -22.11 -4.68 -18.07
N SER A 254 -21.40 -4.90 -19.18
CA SER A 254 -21.28 -6.23 -19.79
C SER A 254 -20.05 -6.89 -19.17
N ASN A 255 -20.28 -7.37 -17.95
CA ASN A 255 -19.72 -8.60 -17.41
C ASN A 255 -18.33 -8.98 -17.98
N ILE A 256 -17.27 -8.41 -17.39
CA ILE A 256 -15.87 -8.85 -17.57
C ILE A 256 -15.77 -10.29 -17.02
N ASN A 257 -16.20 -11.26 -17.81
CA ASN A 257 -16.42 -12.63 -17.33
C ASN A 257 -15.25 -13.55 -17.63
N ASN A 258 -14.45 -13.25 -18.66
CA ASN A 258 -13.36 -14.11 -19.08
C ASN A 258 -12.09 -13.33 -19.49
N LEU A 259 -10.96 -14.03 -19.43
CA LEU A 259 -9.64 -13.47 -19.68
C LEU A 259 -9.42 -13.06 -21.13
N GLN A 260 -10.04 -13.78 -22.08
CA GLN A 260 -10.00 -13.44 -23.50
C GLN A 260 -10.46 -11.98 -23.74
N PHE A 261 -11.54 -11.57 -23.09
CA PHE A 261 -12.09 -10.24 -23.23
C PHE A 261 -11.20 -9.11 -22.63
N LEU A 262 -10.36 -9.44 -21.65
CA LEU A 262 -9.34 -8.52 -21.15
C LEU A 262 -8.15 -8.41 -22.12
N LEU A 263 -7.83 -9.48 -22.85
CA LEU A 263 -6.74 -9.53 -23.82
C LEU A 263 -7.06 -8.86 -25.16
N GLU A 264 -8.33 -8.87 -25.58
CA GLU A 264 -8.81 -8.17 -26.79
C GLU A 264 -8.71 -6.63 -26.68
N CYS A 265 -8.34 -6.10 -25.51
CA CYS A 265 -8.07 -4.68 -25.34
C CYS A 265 -6.76 -4.29 -26.03
N HIS A 266 -6.87 -3.74 -27.24
CA HIS A 266 -5.76 -3.04 -27.87
C HIS A 266 -5.40 -1.80 -27.07
N GLU A 267 -4.21 -1.78 -26.47
CA GLU A 267 -3.60 -0.52 -26.04
C GLU A 267 -3.51 0.37 -27.28
N LYS A 268 -4.38 1.40 -27.38
CA LYS A 268 -4.07 2.53 -28.25
C LYS A 268 -2.71 2.99 -27.77
N ARG A 269 -1.68 2.82 -28.63
CA ARG A 269 -0.33 3.30 -28.39
C ARG A 269 -0.45 4.70 -27.81
N PHE A 270 -0.21 4.84 -26.50
CA PHE A 270 0.33 6.10 -26.00
C PHE A 270 1.53 6.36 -26.90
N GLY A 271 1.59 7.58 -27.45
CA GLY A 271 2.40 7.93 -28.63
C GLY A 271 3.80 7.31 -28.59
N GLU A 272 4.33 7.04 -29.78
CA GLU A 272 5.50 6.21 -30.12
C GLU A 272 6.86 6.62 -29.50
N ASN A 273 6.87 7.31 -28.35
CA ASN A 273 8.03 7.83 -27.66
C ASN A 273 8.21 7.30 -26.22
N GLU A 274 7.52 6.25 -25.77
CA GLU A 274 7.72 5.73 -24.41
C GLU A 274 8.48 4.38 -24.37
N VAL A 275 9.72 4.52 -23.89
CA VAL A 275 10.67 3.53 -23.41
C VAL A 275 9.99 2.55 -22.43
N GLY A 276 9.44 1.44 -22.93
CA GLY A 276 8.71 0.45 -22.10
C GLY A 276 8.94 -1.02 -22.48
N TYR A 277 9.92 -1.30 -23.34
CA TYR A 277 10.26 -2.67 -23.73
C TYR A 277 11.02 -3.34 -22.57
N GLY A 278 10.34 -4.17 -21.76
CA GLY A 278 10.97 -4.97 -20.69
C GLY A 278 10.29 -4.89 -19.32
N CYS A 279 9.50 -3.85 -19.02
CA CYS A 279 8.80 -3.75 -17.73
C CYS A 279 7.80 -4.91 -17.50
N GLY A 280 7.14 -5.36 -18.57
CA GLY A 280 6.25 -6.52 -18.54
C GLY A 280 6.97 -7.82 -18.23
N GLU A 281 8.17 -8.02 -18.78
CA GLU A 281 8.99 -9.20 -18.53
C GLU A 281 9.49 -9.24 -17.09
N ILE A 282 9.95 -8.10 -16.56
CA ILE A 282 10.40 -7.99 -15.15
C ILE A 282 9.26 -8.29 -14.19
N LEU A 283 8.06 -7.76 -14.45
CA LEU A 283 6.89 -8.05 -13.63
C LEU A 283 6.47 -9.51 -13.74
N ALA A 284 6.46 -10.08 -14.95
CA ALA A 284 6.12 -11.48 -15.16
C ALA A 284 7.09 -12.40 -14.41
N ALA A 285 8.39 -12.14 -14.51
CA ALA A 285 9.42 -12.88 -13.77
C ALA A 285 9.23 -12.75 -12.25
N SER A 286 8.92 -11.55 -11.76
CA SER A 286 8.71 -11.30 -10.32
C SER A 286 7.45 -11.99 -9.79
N ILE A 287 6.33 -11.91 -10.52
CA ILE A 287 5.07 -12.61 -10.18
C ILE A 287 5.29 -14.12 -10.18
N PHE A 288 5.98 -14.65 -11.19
CA PHE A 288 6.28 -16.07 -11.29
C PHE A 288 7.18 -16.53 -10.14
N TYR A 289 8.23 -15.77 -9.81
CA TYR A 289 9.11 -16.07 -8.69
C TYR A 289 8.38 -16.09 -7.34
N LEU A 290 7.54 -15.08 -7.07
CA LEU A 290 6.72 -15.04 -5.86
C LEU A 290 5.73 -16.21 -5.78
N GLN A 291 5.13 -16.59 -6.91
CA GLN A 291 4.26 -17.78 -6.98
C GLN A 291 5.04 -19.07 -6.69
N GLN A 292 6.28 -19.20 -7.15
CA GLN A 292 7.12 -20.37 -6.84
C GLN A 292 7.41 -20.46 -5.35
N LEU A 293 7.69 -19.34 -4.69
CA LEU A 293 7.95 -19.30 -3.24
C LEU A 293 6.75 -19.77 -2.40
N LEU A 294 5.54 -19.40 -2.81
CA LEU A 294 4.30 -19.78 -2.11
C LEU A 294 3.81 -21.20 -2.46
N GLY A 295 4.42 -21.85 -3.46
CA GLY A 295 3.90 -23.10 -4.03
C GLY A 295 2.53 -22.92 -4.69
N VAL A 296 1.76 -24.00 -4.84
CA VAL A 296 0.44 -23.96 -5.51
C VAL A 296 -0.64 -23.44 -4.54
N ASN A 297 -0.67 -22.13 -4.33
CA ASN A 297 -1.78 -21.48 -3.63
C ASN A 297 -3.00 -21.35 -4.57
N ARG A 298 -3.97 -22.26 -4.40
CA ARG A 298 -5.20 -22.31 -5.23
C ARG A 298 -6.02 -21.01 -5.22
N ARG A 299 -5.90 -20.18 -4.17
CA ARG A 299 -6.64 -18.91 -4.06
C ARG A 299 -6.09 -17.83 -4.98
N LEU A 300 -4.76 -17.73 -5.08
CA LEU A 300 -4.08 -16.69 -5.87
C LEU A 300 -3.84 -17.12 -7.33
N LEU A 301 -3.87 -18.43 -7.59
CA LEU A 301 -3.57 -18.99 -8.90
C LEU A 301 -4.39 -18.37 -10.05
N PRO A 302 -5.72 -18.14 -9.94
CA PRO A 302 -6.48 -17.49 -11.02
C PRO A 302 -5.98 -16.08 -11.34
N SER A 303 -5.68 -15.28 -10.31
CA SER A 303 -5.17 -13.91 -10.47
C SER A 303 -3.76 -13.89 -11.07
N VAL A 304 -2.91 -14.84 -10.65
CA VAL A 304 -1.54 -15.01 -11.17
C VAL A 304 -1.55 -15.44 -12.63
N VAL A 305 -2.31 -16.48 -12.98
CA VAL A 305 -2.43 -16.94 -14.37
C VAL A 305 -2.98 -15.83 -15.25
N SER A 306 -4.01 -15.12 -14.79
CA SER A 306 -4.59 -13.98 -15.52
C SER A 306 -3.55 -12.88 -15.75
N ALA A 307 -2.82 -12.46 -14.72
CA ALA A 307 -1.80 -11.43 -14.85
C ALA A 307 -0.65 -11.85 -15.77
N LEU A 308 -0.15 -13.09 -15.67
CA LEU A 308 0.93 -13.60 -16.53
C LEU A 308 0.48 -13.69 -17.99
N CYS A 309 -0.74 -14.17 -18.25
CA CYS A 309 -1.32 -14.12 -19.59
C CYS A 309 -1.40 -12.67 -20.09
N LEU A 310 -1.88 -11.73 -19.28
CA LEU A 310 -1.94 -10.32 -19.67
C LEU A 310 -0.56 -9.71 -19.93
N LEU A 311 0.50 -10.13 -19.26
CA LEU A 311 1.85 -9.60 -19.49
C LEU A 311 2.53 -10.23 -20.71
N LEU A 312 2.42 -11.55 -20.87
CA LEU A 312 3.16 -12.31 -21.88
C LEU A 312 2.44 -12.38 -23.24
N LEU A 313 1.12 -12.25 -23.23
CA LEU A 313 0.28 -12.38 -24.43
C LEU A 313 -0.19 -11.01 -24.97
N SER A 314 0.03 -9.92 -24.23
CA SER A 314 -0.31 -8.58 -24.73
C SER A 314 0.74 -8.09 -25.72
N GLY A 315 0.52 -8.32 -27.01
CA GLY A 315 1.38 -7.77 -28.07
C GLY A 315 1.70 -8.74 -29.20
N SER A 316 1.43 -10.03 -29.03
CA SER A 316 1.53 -10.99 -30.14
C SER A 316 0.35 -10.82 -31.09
N SER A 317 0.64 -10.80 -32.38
CA SER A 317 -0.40 -10.86 -33.40
C SER A 317 -1.18 -12.17 -33.24
N SER A 318 -2.48 -12.17 -33.60
CA SER A 318 -3.31 -13.38 -33.59
C SER A 318 -2.64 -14.57 -34.33
N THR A 319 -1.85 -14.27 -35.36
CA THR A 319 -1.00 -15.20 -36.11
C THR A 319 0.17 -15.78 -35.33
N ASP A 320 0.85 -15.00 -34.47
CA ASP A 320 1.94 -15.52 -33.64
C ASP A 320 1.39 -16.49 -32.58
N MET A 321 0.23 -16.16 -32.00
CA MET A 321 -0.43 -16.95 -30.96
C MET A 321 -0.79 -18.38 -31.39
N GLU A 322 -1.13 -18.58 -32.67
CA GLU A 322 -1.45 -19.90 -33.23
C GLU A 322 -0.21 -20.79 -33.41
N ILE A 323 0.97 -20.18 -33.62
CA ILE A 323 2.24 -20.90 -33.86
C ILE A 323 2.83 -21.43 -32.54
N TRP A 324 2.69 -20.71 -31.43
CA TRP A 324 3.33 -21.03 -30.15
C TRP A 324 2.90 -22.35 -29.50
N LEU A 325 1.67 -22.82 -29.78
CA LEU A 325 1.11 -23.93 -29.02
C LEU A 325 1.26 -25.30 -29.67
N GLY A 326 1.48 -25.41 -30.99
CA GLY A 326 1.69 -26.70 -31.69
C GLY A 326 0.63 -27.80 -31.44
N LEU A 327 -0.45 -27.49 -30.71
CA LEU A 327 -1.35 -28.47 -30.08
C LEU A 327 -2.71 -28.58 -30.77
N GLY A 328 -2.97 -27.82 -31.85
CA GLY A 328 -4.27 -27.80 -32.53
C GLY A 328 -5.42 -27.24 -31.68
N ILE A 329 -5.15 -26.66 -30.50
CA ILE A 329 -6.13 -26.01 -29.63
C ILE A 329 -5.94 -24.50 -29.76
N SER A 330 -7.00 -23.77 -30.11
CA SER A 330 -6.95 -22.31 -30.23
C SER A 330 -6.80 -21.67 -28.84
N LEU A 331 -5.76 -20.85 -28.67
CA LEU A 331 -5.50 -20.11 -27.43
C LEU A 331 -6.71 -19.26 -26.95
N PRO A 332 -7.48 -18.58 -27.83
CA PRO A 332 -8.71 -17.90 -27.43
C PRO A 332 -9.73 -18.82 -26.72
N LEU A 333 -9.84 -20.09 -27.14
CA LEU A 333 -10.73 -21.06 -26.50
C LEU A 333 -10.27 -21.45 -25.08
N LEU A 334 -8.96 -21.42 -24.81
CA LEU A 334 -8.42 -21.64 -23.47
C LEU A 334 -8.63 -20.41 -22.58
N LEU A 335 -8.41 -19.21 -23.12
CA LEU A 335 -8.56 -17.94 -22.41
C LEU A 335 -10.03 -17.62 -22.07
N SER A 336 -10.98 -18.03 -22.92
CA SER A 336 -12.42 -17.90 -22.62
C SER A 336 -12.90 -18.80 -21.48
N LYS A 337 -12.19 -19.90 -21.19
CA LYS A 337 -12.49 -20.79 -20.06
C LYS A 337 -11.94 -20.27 -18.73
N ILE A 338 -10.99 -19.35 -18.76
CA ILE A 338 -10.42 -18.74 -17.55
C ILE A 338 -11.33 -17.58 -17.13
N ARG A 339 -12.00 -17.75 -15.99
CA ARG A 339 -12.81 -16.69 -15.38
C ARG A 339 -11.91 -15.56 -14.88
N CYS A 340 -12.39 -14.33 -15.04
CA CYS A 340 -11.68 -13.18 -14.50
C CYS A 340 -11.60 -13.25 -12.96
N PRO A 341 -10.45 -12.90 -12.39
CA PRO A 341 -10.26 -12.89 -10.94
C PRO A 341 -11.03 -11.73 -10.30
N ALA A 342 -11.21 -11.78 -8.97
CA ALA A 342 -11.98 -10.77 -8.24
C ALA A 342 -11.43 -9.35 -8.41
N GLU A 343 -10.11 -9.23 -8.60
CA GLU A 343 -9.41 -7.98 -8.88
C GLU A 343 -9.89 -7.27 -10.16
N ALA A 344 -10.54 -7.99 -11.09
CA ALA A 344 -11.11 -7.41 -12.30
C ALA A 344 -12.46 -6.68 -12.07
N ASN A 345 -13.06 -6.84 -10.89
CA ASN A 345 -14.31 -6.17 -10.55
C ASN A 345 -14.03 -4.72 -10.08
N PRO A 346 -14.64 -3.67 -10.67
CA PRO A 346 -14.48 -2.30 -10.20
C PRO A 346 -14.86 -2.10 -8.72
N ALA A 347 -15.84 -2.85 -8.22
CA ALA A 347 -16.25 -2.84 -6.81
C ALA A 347 -15.21 -3.48 -5.87
N TRP A 348 -14.16 -4.10 -6.40
CA TRP A 348 -12.98 -4.52 -5.65
C TRP A 348 -12.19 -3.31 -5.13
N ARG A 349 -12.19 -2.17 -5.84
CA ARG A 349 -11.47 -0.94 -5.44
C ARG A 349 -12.05 -0.28 -4.18
N CYS A 350 -13.36 -0.39 -3.99
CA CYS A 350 -14.09 0.27 -2.91
C CYS A 350 -14.29 -0.61 -1.68
N ARG A 351 -13.85 -1.86 -1.76
CA ARG A 351 -13.82 -2.78 -0.64
C ARG A 351 -12.38 -2.87 -0.22
N GLY A 352 -12.04 -2.49 1.00
CA GLY A 352 -10.74 -2.82 1.61
C GLY A 352 -10.52 -4.32 1.78
N GLU A 353 -10.90 -5.14 0.80
CA GLU A 353 -10.81 -6.59 0.72
C GLU A 353 -9.41 -7.01 0.28
N ILE A 354 -8.42 -6.62 1.09
CA ILE A 354 -7.13 -7.33 1.15
C ILE A 354 -7.30 -8.70 1.85
N PHE A 355 -8.50 -9.03 2.36
CA PHE A 355 -8.85 -10.37 2.86
C PHE A 355 -10.26 -10.77 2.42
N PRO A 356 -10.51 -12.05 2.09
CA PRO A 356 -11.66 -12.46 1.30
C PRO A 356 -12.91 -12.59 2.17
N LEU A 357 -14.00 -11.90 1.80
CA LEU A 357 -15.31 -12.46 2.06
C LEU A 357 -15.57 -13.53 1.01
N SER A 358 -15.28 -14.77 1.41
CA SER A 358 -15.94 -15.93 0.82
C SER A 358 -17.45 -15.74 0.94
N LEU A 359 -18.15 -15.71 -0.19
CA LEU A 359 -19.59 -15.94 -0.29
C LEU A 359 -19.92 -16.36 -1.73
N ILE A 360 -19.88 -17.69 -1.90
CA ILE A 360 -20.54 -18.53 -2.92
C ILE A 360 -20.12 -18.35 -4.38
#